data_AF-A0A290S9X8-F1
#
_entry.id   AF-A0A290S9X8-F1
#
_cell.length_a   1.000
_cell.length_b   1.000
_cell.length_c   1.000
_cell.angle_alpha   90.00
_cell.angle_beta   90.00
_cell.angle_gamma   90.00
#
_symmetry.space_group_name_H-M   'P 1'
#
loop_
_entity.id
_entity.type
_entity.pdbx_description
1 polymer ?
#
loop_
_entity_poly.entity_id
_entity_poly.type
_entity_poly.pdbx_seq_one_letter_code
_entity_poly.pdbx_strand_id
1 'polypeptide(L)'
;MDDLITKIKSVPNEIWWRTLSYIISAFFLVPNITMIMFLIYMGEYDFFSYDFFTEGIFGMKLFFVTTAFFLLISSLAIFSPVLLIVGKVKKKKIDKQLIALSILFTLITWSILILEFISGADTARIFFVLGMCAVIITHISVLIYFKAKAQFISLGAITFCIVFMSFNWSAQSSKVISIGLQAFGVGGDLSITITNAQSGVKTKGKLKLISPKFIYFTPSTEKGVASYSLSNVGYYVVDKK
;
A
#
# COMPACT_ATOMS: atom_id res chain seq x y z
N MET A 1 0.44 -14.50 43.04
CA MET A 1 0.55 -13.22 42.30
C MET A 1 2.02 -12.80 42.17
N ASP A 2 2.84 -12.96 43.21
CA ASP A 2 4.28 -12.63 43.20
C ASP A 2 5.11 -13.45 42.19
N ASP A 3 4.79 -14.73 42.01
CA ASP A 3 5.49 -15.61 41.07
C ASP A 3 5.28 -15.23 39.59
N LEU A 4 4.14 -14.58 39.30
CA LEU A 4 3.86 -14.01 37.98
C LEU A 4 4.66 -12.72 37.75
N ILE A 5 4.81 -11.88 38.78
CA ILE A 5 5.52 -10.61 38.70
C ILE A 5 7.03 -10.83 38.54
N THR A 6 7.61 -11.80 39.24
CA THR A 6 9.03 -12.17 39.10
C THR A 6 9.32 -12.79 37.74
N LYS A 7 8.41 -13.62 37.22
CA LYS A 7 8.52 -14.25 35.89
C LYS A 7 8.33 -13.25 34.74
N ILE A 8 7.54 -12.18 34.93
CA ILE A 8 7.44 -11.07 33.96
C ILE A 8 8.69 -10.19 33.99
N LYS A 9 9.27 -9.93 35.17
CA LYS A 9 10.52 -9.15 35.29
C LYS A 9 11.76 -9.87 34.74
N SER A 10 11.74 -11.20 34.63
CA SER A 10 12.86 -11.98 34.08
C SER A 10 12.86 -12.06 32.55
N VAL A 11 11.76 -11.65 31.88
CA VAL A 11 11.72 -11.55 30.42
C VAL A 11 12.64 -10.40 29.99
N PRO A 12 13.63 -10.64 29.11
CA PRO A 12 14.45 -9.58 28.57
C PRO A 12 13.58 -8.48 27.97
N ASN A 13 13.78 -7.23 28.37
CA ASN A 13 13.04 -6.07 27.87
C ASN A 13 12.94 -6.02 26.33
N GLU A 14 13.93 -6.57 25.62
CA GLU A 14 13.94 -6.73 24.16
C GLU A 14 12.76 -7.58 23.62
N ILE A 15 12.44 -8.71 24.27
CA ILE A 15 11.35 -9.58 23.85
C ILE A 15 10.01 -8.86 24.01
N TRP A 16 9.85 -8.16 25.14
CA TRP A 16 8.63 -7.41 25.43
C TRP A 16 8.32 -6.36 24.36
N TRP A 17 9.30 -5.53 24.00
CA TRP A 17 9.13 -4.51 22.96
C TRP A 17 8.80 -5.10 21.59
N ARG A 18 9.37 -6.26 21.23
CA ARG A 18 9.09 -6.93 19.95
C ARG A 18 7.68 -7.51 19.90
N THR A 19 7.28 -8.23 20.94
CA THR A 19 5.92 -8.79 21.04
C THR A 19 4.88 -7.68 21.04
N LEU A 20 5.11 -6.60 21.80
CA LEU A 20 4.23 -5.45 21.81
C LEU A 20 4.12 -4.79 20.43
N SER A 21 5.25 -4.58 19.74
CA SER A 21 5.27 -4.02 18.38
C SER A 21 4.45 -4.88 17.40
N TYR A 22 4.60 -6.21 17.48
CA TYR A 22 3.87 -7.14 16.63
C TYR A 22 2.36 -7.09 16.89
N ILE A 23 1.95 -7.16 18.17
CA ILE A 23 0.53 -7.12 18.56
C ILE A 23 -0.11 -5.80 18.11
N ILE A 24 0.53 -4.67 18.40
CA ILE A 24 0.00 -3.35 18.02
C ILE A 24 -0.06 -3.22 16.49
N SER A 25 0.97 -3.67 15.77
CA SER A 25 0.97 -3.63 14.32
C SER A 25 -0.15 -4.47 13.71
N ALA A 26 -0.25 -5.75 14.11
CA ALA A 26 -1.17 -6.71 13.52
C ALA A 26 -2.64 -6.41 13.85
N PHE A 27 -2.96 -6.05 15.09
CA PHE A 27 -4.34 -5.89 15.54
C PHE A 27 -4.84 -4.45 15.46
N PHE A 28 -3.96 -3.46 15.54
CA PHE A 28 -4.36 -2.06 15.58
C PHE A 28 -3.91 -1.31 14.33
N LEU A 29 -2.62 -1.24 14.02
CA LEU A 29 -2.12 -0.34 12.99
C LEU A 29 -2.51 -0.79 11.58
N VAL A 30 -2.23 -2.03 11.20
CA VAL A 30 -2.47 -2.53 9.83
C VAL A 30 -3.95 -2.48 9.45
N PRO A 31 -4.90 -2.95 10.27
CA PRO A 31 -6.32 -2.85 9.94
C PRO A 31 -6.80 -1.41 9.80
N ASN A 32 -6.40 -0.52 10.71
CA ASN A 32 -6.83 0.88 10.67
C ASN A 32 -6.21 1.66 9.52
N ILE A 33 -4.91 1.46 9.22
CA ILE A 33 -4.27 2.04 8.04
C ILE A 33 -4.98 1.58 6.78
N THR A 34 -5.28 0.28 6.67
CA THR A 34 -6.01 -0.27 5.51
C THR A 34 -7.33 0.47 5.30
N MET A 35 -8.15 0.60 6.36
CA MET A 35 -9.41 1.32 6.28
C MET A 35 -9.21 2.79 5.89
N ILE A 36 -8.29 3.51 6.54
CA ILE A 36 -7.99 4.92 6.24
C ILE A 36 -7.56 5.11 4.79
N MET A 37 -6.71 4.22 4.24
CA MET A 37 -6.28 4.30 2.84
C MET A 37 -7.46 4.17 1.88
N PHE A 38 -8.39 3.25 2.14
CA PHE A 38 -9.58 3.10 1.31
C PHE A 38 -10.61 4.22 1.51
N LEU A 39 -10.67 4.83 2.70
CA LEU A 39 -11.47 6.03 2.92
C LEU A 39 -10.91 7.22 2.13
N ILE A 40 -9.59 7.40 2.09
CA ILE A 40 -8.93 8.43 1.27
C ILE A 40 -9.17 8.15 -0.22
N TYR A 41 -9.08 6.88 -0.64
CA TYR A 41 -9.42 6.48 -2.01
C TYR A 41 -10.84 6.89 -2.39
N MET A 42 -11.81 6.52 -1.55
CA MET A 42 -13.22 6.83 -1.74
C MET A 42 -13.50 8.34 -1.73
N GLY A 43 -12.87 9.07 -0.81
CA GLY A 43 -12.97 10.53 -0.73
C GLY A 43 -12.36 11.25 -1.94
N GLU A 44 -11.24 10.77 -2.47
CA GLU A 44 -10.61 11.35 -3.67
C GLU A 44 -11.46 11.19 -4.94
N TYR A 45 -12.28 10.13 -5.01
CA TYR A 45 -13.14 9.86 -6.15
C TYR A 45 -14.63 10.17 -5.86
N ASP A 46 -14.95 10.88 -4.78
CA ASP A 46 -16.30 11.33 -4.42
C ASP A 46 -17.35 10.21 -4.36
N PHE A 47 -17.01 9.03 -3.84
CA PHE A 47 -17.97 7.95 -3.62
C PHE A 47 -17.76 7.25 -2.28
N PHE A 48 -18.74 6.49 -1.81
CA PHE A 48 -18.60 5.69 -0.59
C PHE A 48 -19.30 4.33 -0.73
N SER A 49 -18.64 3.26 -0.26
CA SER A 49 -19.17 1.89 -0.31
C SER A 49 -19.22 1.27 1.08
N TYR A 50 -20.42 1.18 1.64
CA TYR A 50 -20.65 0.57 2.96
C TYR A 50 -20.38 -0.94 2.93
N ASP A 51 -20.83 -1.61 1.87
CA ASP A 51 -20.69 -3.05 1.68
C ASP A 51 -19.23 -3.48 1.50
N PHE A 52 -18.37 -2.60 0.98
CA PHE A 52 -16.93 -2.87 0.94
C PHE A 52 -16.31 -2.99 2.34
N PHE A 53 -16.74 -2.19 3.31
CA PHE A 53 -16.22 -2.23 4.68
C PHE A 53 -16.89 -3.28 5.57
N THR A 54 -18.13 -3.69 5.29
CA THR A 54 -18.84 -4.70 6.09
C THR A 54 -18.67 -6.11 5.56
N GLU A 55 -18.79 -6.30 4.24
CA GLU A 55 -18.78 -7.61 3.57
C GLU A 55 -17.49 -7.82 2.76
N GLY A 56 -16.87 -6.74 2.28
CA GLY A 56 -15.66 -6.76 1.45
C GLY A 56 -14.32 -6.81 2.21
N ILE A 57 -14.33 -7.02 3.54
CA ILE A 57 -13.14 -6.89 4.40
C ILE A 57 -11.97 -7.78 3.93
N PHE A 58 -12.27 -9.00 3.47
CA PHE A 58 -11.24 -9.91 2.96
C PHE A 58 -10.55 -9.33 1.71
N GLY A 59 -11.33 -8.89 0.72
CA GLY A 59 -10.82 -8.25 -0.50
C GLY A 59 -10.02 -7.00 -0.18
N MET A 60 -10.57 -6.12 0.67
CA MET A 60 -9.91 -4.91 1.14
C MET A 60 -8.50 -5.19 1.70
N LYS A 61 -8.36 -6.19 2.56
CA LYS A 61 -7.05 -6.60 3.11
C LYS A 61 -6.11 -7.10 2.02
N LEU A 62 -6.61 -7.93 1.09
CA LEU A 62 -5.80 -8.49 0.02
C LEU A 62 -5.28 -7.39 -0.93
N PHE A 63 -6.12 -6.44 -1.30
CA PHE A 63 -5.77 -5.31 -2.18
C PHE A 63 -4.71 -4.41 -1.53
N PHE A 64 -4.88 -4.12 -0.24
CA PHE A 64 -3.90 -3.37 0.53
C PHE A 64 -2.57 -4.13 0.65
N VAL A 65 -2.60 -5.42 0.96
CA VAL A 65 -1.39 -6.25 1.07
C VAL A 65 -0.62 -6.29 -0.25
N THR A 66 -1.30 -6.44 -1.39
CA THR A 66 -0.65 -6.37 -2.71
C THR A 66 0.00 -5.01 -2.94
N THR A 67 -0.66 -3.91 -2.57
CA THR A 67 -0.07 -2.56 -2.65
C THR A 67 1.15 -2.42 -1.73
N ALA A 68 1.06 -2.93 -0.50
CA ALA A 68 2.15 -2.91 0.45
C ALA A 68 3.36 -3.73 -0.02
N PHE A 69 3.13 -4.89 -0.64
CA PHE A 69 4.19 -5.69 -1.26
C PHE A 69 4.84 -4.98 -2.43
N PHE A 70 4.05 -4.34 -3.30
CA PHE A 70 4.58 -3.50 -4.37
C PHE A 70 5.52 -2.42 -3.80
N LEU A 71 5.07 -1.65 -2.80
CA LEU A 71 5.89 -0.61 -2.17
C LEU A 71 7.13 -1.19 -1.47
N LEU A 72 7.02 -2.35 -0.82
CA LEU A 72 8.14 -3.02 -0.18
C LEU A 72 9.20 -3.42 -1.21
N ILE A 73 8.81 -4.09 -2.30
CA ILE A 73 9.72 -4.52 -3.36
C ILE A 73 10.35 -3.29 -4.03
N SER A 74 9.56 -2.26 -4.34
CA SER A 74 10.07 -1.00 -4.88
C SER A 74 11.06 -0.33 -3.93
N SER A 75 10.80 -0.32 -2.63
CA SER A 75 11.71 0.29 -1.65
C SER A 75 13.07 -0.42 -1.60
N LEU A 76 13.07 -1.75 -1.69
CA LEU A 76 14.30 -2.53 -1.75
C LEU A 76 15.03 -2.31 -3.08
N ALA A 77 14.31 -2.25 -4.20
CA ALA A 77 14.91 -2.01 -5.51
C ALA A 77 15.60 -0.65 -5.58
N ILE A 78 14.94 0.40 -5.09
CA ILE A 78 15.40 1.79 -5.20
C ILE A 78 16.44 2.13 -4.14
N PHE A 79 16.31 1.60 -2.92
CA PHE A 79 17.11 2.05 -1.77
C PHE A 79 17.88 0.92 -1.05
N SER A 80 18.04 -0.27 -1.65
CA SER A 80 18.85 -1.34 -1.04
C SER A 80 20.29 -0.94 -0.67
N PRO A 81 21.01 -0.05 -1.38
CA PRO A 81 22.33 0.39 -0.95
C PRO A 81 22.30 1.13 0.39
N VAL A 82 21.24 1.90 0.66
CA VAL A 82 21.08 2.62 1.94
C VAL A 82 21.00 1.62 3.09
N LEU A 83 20.19 0.57 2.93
CA LEU A 83 20.06 -0.52 3.90
C LEU A 83 21.43 -1.14 4.22
N LEU A 84 22.20 -1.49 3.19
CA LEU A 84 23.51 -2.13 3.36
C LEU A 84 24.57 -1.18 3.93
N ILE A 85 24.53 0.12 3.60
CA ILE A 85 25.43 1.12 4.18
C ILE A 85 25.20 1.24 5.69
N VAL A 86 23.94 1.35 6.13
CA VAL A 86 23.57 1.37 7.55
C VAL A 86 24.07 0.09 8.24
N GLY A 87 23.91 -1.05 7.59
CA GLY A 87 24.40 -2.32 8.10
C GLY A 87 25.90 -2.39 8.25
N LYS A 88 26.68 -1.83 7.31
CA LYS A 88 28.14 -1.76 7.39
C LYS A 88 28.59 -0.89 8.57
N VAL A 89 27.91 0.24 8.80
CA VAL A 89 28.18 1.13 9.95
C VAL A 89 27.88 0.44 11.27
N LYS A 90 26.80 -0.34 11.37
CA LYS A 90 26.36 -0.95 12.64
C LYS A 90 26.95 -2.33 12.95
N LYS A 91 27.18 -3.19 11.95
CA LYS A 91 27.61 -4.60 12.14
C LYS A 91 28.97 -4.95 11.52
N LYS A 92 29.69 -3.98 10.94
CA LYS A 92 31.08 -4.04 10.41
C LYS A 92 31.42 -5.10 9.34
N LYS A 93 30.65 -6.17 9.17
CA LYS A 93 30.88 -7.21 8.17
C LYS A 93 29.65 -7.36 7.26
N ILE A 94 29.70 -6.71 6.11
CA ILE A 94 28.80 -6.97 4.97
C ILE A 94 29.68 -7.28 3.77
N ASP A 95 29.28 -8.29 3.00
CA ASP A 95 29.98 -8.69 1.80
C ASP A 95 30.02 -7.55 0.76
N LYS A 96 31.23 -7.27 0.25
CA LYS A 96 31.44 -6.27 -0.80
C LYS A 96 30.73 -6.65 -2.10
N GLN A 97 30.61 -7.95 -2.40
CA GLN A 97 29.90 -8.43 -3.58
C GLN A 97 28.40 -8.12 -3.50
N LEU A 98 27.78 -8.34 -2.34
CA LEU A 98 26.37 -8.01 -2.10
C LEU A 98 26.12 -6.49 -2.24
N ILE A 99 27.04 -5.66 -1.75
CA ILE A 99 26.95 -4.20 -1.91
C ILE A 99 27.05 -3.82 -3.40
N ALA A 100 28.02 -4.36 -4.13
CA ALA A 100 28.18 -4.08 -5.56
C ALA A 100 26.93 -4.49 -6.36
N LEU A 101 26.36 -5.67 -6.09
CA LEU A 101 25.14 -6.15 -6.72
C LEU A 101 23.94 -5.25 -6.42
N SER A 102 23.80 -4.80 -5.16
CA SER A 102 22.73 -3.87 -4.78
C SER A 102 22.82 -2.54 -5.51
N ILE A 103 24.05 -2.00 -5.67
CA ILE A 103 24.29 -0.75 -6.39
C ILE A 103 23.90 -0.93 -7.86
N LEU A 104 24.31 -2.03 -8.49
CA LEU A 104 23.95 -2.32 -9.88
C LEU A 104 22.42 -2.38 -10.07
N PHE A 105 21.71 -3.12 -9.22
CA PHE A 105 20.25 -3.24 -9.30
C PHE A 105 19.54 -1.90 -9.09
N THR A 106 20.03 -1.10 -8.15
CA THR A 106 19.52 0.25 -7.92
C THR A 106 19.79 1.18 -9.10
N LEU A 107 20.96 1.11 -9.74
CA LEU A 107 21.25 1.90 -10.95
C LEU A 107 20.30 1.56 -12.10
N ILE A 108 20.00 0.27 -12.31
CA ILE A 108 19.01 -0.18 -13.30
C ILE A 108 17.63 0.42 -12.97
N THR A 109 17.22 0.34 -11.71
CA THR A 109 15.93 0.87 -11.26
C THR A 109 15.83 2.39 -11.46
N TRP A 110 16.88 3.14 -11.11
CA TRP A 110 16.94 4.58 -11.37
C TRP A 110 16.94 4.92 -12.85
N SER A 111 17.58 4.10 -13.69
CA SER A 111 17.54 4.27 -15.14
C SER A 111 16.11 4.14 -15.67
N ILE A 112 15.36 3.14 -15.20
CA ILE A 112 13.95 2.97 -15.55
C ILE A 112 13.12 4.19 -15.08
N LEU A 113 13.32 4.65 -13.85
CA LEU A 113 12.62 5.82 -13.33
C LEU A 113 12.93 7.11 -14.11
N ILE A 114 14.16 7.28 -14.58
CA ILE A 114 14.56 8.42 -15.43
C ILE A 114 13.86 8.33 -16.79
N LEU A 115 13.77 7.15 -17.39
CA LEU A 115 13.03 6.94 -18.64
C LEU A 115 11.55 7.27 -18.49
N GLU A 116 10.91 6.85 -17.39
CA GLU A 116 9.53 7.23 -17.05
C GLU A 116 9.38 8.75 -16.85
N PHE A 117 10.38 9.41 -16.28
CA PHE A 117 10.37 10.86 -16.13
C PHE A 117 10.41 11.57 -17.49
N ILE A 118 11.23 11.07 -18.41
CA ILE A 118 11.36 11.62 -19.77
C ILE A 118 10.11 11.32 -20.61
N SER A 119 9.42 10.21 -20.38
CA SER A 119 8.18 9.84 -21.09
C SER A 119 6.97 10.72 -20.70
N GLY A 120 7.12 11.60 -19.72
CA GLY A 120 6.05 12.48 -19.23
C GLY A 120 5.13 11.80 -18.23
N ALA A 121 5.62 10.77 -17.52
CA ALA A 121 4.87 10.16 -16.43
C ALA A 121 4.52 11.17 -15.32
N ASP A 122 3.51 10.83 -14.51
CA ASP A 122 3.05 11.65 -13.39
C ASP A 122 4.18 11.82 -12.35
N THR A 123 4.89 12.93 -12.42
CA THR A 123 6.05 13.23 -11.58
C THR A 123 5.67 13.32 -10.10
N ALA A 124 4.50 13.87 -9.79
CA ALA A 124 4.00 13.95 -8.42
C ALA A 124 3.76 12.55 -7.84
N ARG A 125 3.24 11.62 -8.65
CA ARG A 125 3.10 10.21 -8.25
C ARG A 125 4.46 9.55 -8.00
N ILE A 126 5.43 9.77 -8.89
CA ILE A 126 6.78 9.22 -8.75
C ILE A 126 7.43 9.70 -7.46
N PHE A 127 7.42 11.01 -7.18
CA PHE A 127 7.98 11.56 -5.95
C PHE A 127 7.26 11.06 -4.70
N PHE A 128 5.93 10.93 -4.75
CA PHE A 128 5.16 10.36 -3.65
C PHE A 128 5.58 8.90 -3.35
N VAL A 129 5.69 8.06 -4.38
CA VAL A 129 6.13 6.66 -4.24
C VAL A 129 7.59 6.59 -3.74
N LEU A 130 8.48 7.46 -4.23
CA LEU A 130 9.86 7.56 -3.74
C LEU A 130 9.90 7.94 -2.26
N GLY A 131 9.09 8.89 -1.82
CA GLY A 131 8.96 9.27 -0.42
C GLY A 131 8.48 8.11 0.46
N MET A 132 7.43 7.39 0.02
CA MET A 132 6.93 6.20 0.70
C MET A 132 8.02 5.11 0.80
N CYS A 133 8.74 4.86 -0.29
CA CYS A 133 9.84 3.91 -0.33
C CYS A 133 10.98 4.30 0.63
N ALA A 134 11.34 5.58 0.71
CA ALA A 134 12.36 6.08 1.63
C ALA A 134 11.96 5.91 3.11
N VAL A 135 10.69 6.15 3.44
CA VAL A 135 10.15 5.91 4.79
C VAL A 135 10.20 4.41 5.13
N ILE A 136 9.75 3.55 4.20
CA ILE A 136 9.72 2.09 4.38
C ILE A 136 11.13 1.54 4.59
N ILE A 137 12.09 1.88 3.73
CA ILE A 137 13.46 1.35 3.83
C ILE A 137 14.16 1.84 5.11
N THR A 138 13.85 3.06 5.57
CA THR A 138 14.35 3.58 6.85
C THR A 138 13.82 2.73 8.01
N HIS A 139 12.52 2.43 8.02
CA HIS A 139 11.93 1.56 9.04
C HIS A 139 12.54 0.15 9.01
N ILE A 140 12.70 -0.46 7.83
CA ILE A 140 13.35 -1.77 7.66
C ILE A 140 14.79 -1.74 8.19
N SER A 141 15.54 -0.66 7.92
CA SER A 141 16.90 -0.49 8.44
C SER A 141 16.93 -0.48 9.97
N VAL A 142 15.94 0.15 10.60
CA VAL A 142 15.78 0.13 12.07
C VAL A 142 15.45 -1.28 12.56
N LEU A 143 14.55 -2.00 11.89
CA LEU A 143 14.19 -3.38 12.25
C LEU A 143 15.39 -4.34 12.20
N ILE A 144 16.30 -4.19 11.24
CA ILE A 144 17.44 -5.11 11.08
C ILE A 144 18.61 -4.77 12.02
N TYR A 145 18.92 -3.48 12.19
CA TYR A 145 20.20 -3.05 12.77
C TYR A 145 20.12 -2.42 14.17
N PHE A 146 18.91 -2.09 14.66
CA PHE A 146 18.75 -1.37 15.93
C PHE A 146 18.03 -2.23 16.99
N LYS A 147 18.10 -1.77 18.25
CA LYS A 147 17.50 -2.43 19.43
C LYS A 147 15.97 -2.33 19.42
N ALA A 148 15.27 -3.24 20.11
CA ALA A 148 13.80 -3.33 20.07
C ALA A 148 13.08 -2.03 20.46
N LYS A 149 13.61 -1.22 21.39
CA LYS A 149 13.02 0.08 21.73
C LYS A 149 13.00 1.05 20.54
N ALA A 150 14.07 1.07 19.73
CA ALA A 150 14.13 1.91 18.54
C ALA A 150 13.19 1.40 17.44
N GLN A 151 13.02 0.07 17.33
CA GLN A 151 12.05 -0.56 16.43
C GLN A 151 10.61 -0.17 16.78
N PHE A 152 10.29 -0.12 18.06
CA PHE A 152 8.97 0.32 18.53
C PHE A 152 8.71 1.80 18.19
N ILE A 153 9.69 2.67 18.46
CA ILE A 153 9.58 4.09 18.12
C ILE A 153 9.45 4.27 16.60
N SER A 154 10.23 3.52 15.82
CA SER A 154 10.17 3.61 14.36
C SER A 154 8.85 3.08 13.81
N LEU A 155 8.16 2.17 14.50
CA LEU A 155 6.80 1.72 14.14
C LEU A 155 5.79 2.87 14.25
N GLY A 156 5.82 3.60 15.37
CA GLY A 156 4.99 4.81 15.52
C GLY A 156 5.31 5.87 14.47
N ALA A 157 6.60 6.10 14.21
CA ALA A 157 7.06 7.07 13.22
C ALA A 157 6.63 6.71 11.78
N ILE A 158 6.79 5.44 11.35
CA ILE A 158 6.36 5.03 10.01
C ILE A 158 4.84 5.12 9.85
N THR A 159 4.07 4.71 10.86
CA THR A 159 2.61 4.85 10.84
C THR A 159 2.22 6.32 10.69
N PHE A 160 2.80 7.21 11.51
CA PHE A 160 2.53 8.63 11.41
C PHE A 160 2.88 9.18 10.03
N CYS A 161 4.07 8.86 9.50
CA CYS A 161 4.48 9.33 8.18
C CYS A 161 3.55 8.83 7.06
N ILE A 162 3.17 7.55 7.05
CA ILE A 162 2.26 6.98 6.04
C ILE A 162 0.91 7.69 6.10
N VAL A 163 0.32 7.80 7.29
CA VAL A 163 -0.99 8.46 7.46
C VAL A 163 -0.91 9.92 7.07
N PHE A 164 0.10 10.65 7.55
CA PHE A 164 0.32 12.05 7.22
C PHE A 164 0.48 12.25 5.72
N MET A 165 1.32 11.45 5.05
CA MET A 165 1.52 11.54 3.61
C MET A 165 0.22 11.24 2.85
N SER A 166 -0.53 10.23 3.26
CA SER A 166 -1.76 9.86 2.57
C SER A 166 -2.85 10.93 2.67
N PHE A 167 -2.98 11.63 3.79
CA PHE A 167 -3.93 12.73 3.93
C PHE A 167 -3.51 13.99 3.16
N ASN A 168 -2.22 14.35 3.20
CA ASN A 168 -1.75 15.58 2.53
C ASN A 168 -1.60 15.43 1.01
N TRP A 169 -1.46 14.20 0.51
CA TRP A 169 -1.38 13.90 -0.92
C TRP A 169 -2.40 12.81 -1.32
N SER A 170 -3.68 13.04 -1.00
CA SER A 170 -4.79 12.11 -1.23
C SER A 170 -4.81 11.57 -2.66
N ALA A 171 -4.69 12.44 -3.67
CA ALA A 171 -4.65 12.07 -5.08
C ALA A 171 -3.58 11.01 -5.39
N GLN A 172 -2.39 11.15 -4.80
CA GLN A 172 -1.28 10.23 -5.03
C GLN A 172 -1.42 8.97 -4.21
N SER A 173 -1.91 9.08 -2.98
CA SER A 173 -2.25 7.93 -2.13
C SER A 173 -3.29 7.02 -2.80
N SER A 174 -4.35 7.61 -3.37
CA SER A 174 -5.39 6.89 -4.09
C SER A 174 -4.86 6.17 -5.32
N LYS A 175 -3.96 6.80 -6.09
CA LYS A 175 -3.27 6.16 -7.22
C LYS A 175 -2.35 5.01 -6.81
N VAL A 176 -1.77 5.06 -5.61
CA VAL A 176 -0.97 3.94 -5.08
C VAL A 176 -1.88 2.77 -4.69
N ILE A 177 -2.99 3.02 -4.00
CA ILE A 177 -3.98 1.98 -3.67
C ILE A 177 -4.62 1.37 -4.93
N SER A 178 -4.79 2.15 -6.00
CA SER A 178 -5.24 1.65 -7.30
C SER A 178 -4.39 0.49 -7.81
N ILE A 179 -3.10 0.40 -7.47
CA ILE A 179 -2.23 -0.71 -7.90
C ILE A 179 -2.77 -2.06 -7.40
N GLY A 180 -3.15 -2.12 -6.11
CA GLY A 180 -3.75 -3.31 -5.53
C GLY A 180 -5.08 -3.66 -6.19
N LEU A 181 -5.95 -2.67 -6.41
CA LEU A 181 -7.23 -2.86 -7.07
C LEU A 181 -7.08 -3.35 -8.53
N GLN A 182 -6.13 -2.78 -9.25
CA GLN A 182 -5.84 -3.12 -10.65
C GLN A 182 -5.33 -4.56 -10.78
N ALA A 183 -4.43 -5.00 -9.88
CA ALA A 183 -3.89 -6.35 -9.88
C ALA A 183 -4.99 -7.43 -9.88
N PHE A 184 -6.06 -7.20 -9.10
CA PHE A 184 -7.21 -8.10 -9.03
C PHE A 184 -8.30 -7.80 -10.06
N GLY A 185 -8.23 -6.69 -10.81
CA GLY A 185 -9.23 -6.34 -11.82
C GLY A 185 -10.52 -5.79 -11.23
N VAL A 186 -10.46 -5.23 -10.03
CA VAL A 186 -11.63 -4.81 -9.25
C VAL A 186 -11.73 -3.30 -9.10
N GLY A 187 -10.83 -2.52 -9.69
CA GLY A 187 -10.81 -1.07 -9.51
C GLY A 187 -9.58 -0.39 -10.06
N GLY A 188 -9.40 0.88 -9.67
CA GLY A 188 -8.22 1.66 -9.99
C GLY A 188 -8.18 2.15 -11.45
N ASP A 189 -9.29 2.68 -11.97
CA ASP A 189 -9.37 3.28 -13.31
C ASP A 189 -9.17 2.31 -14.49
N LEU A 190 -9.41 1.01 -14.28
CA LEU A 190 -9.49 0.04 -15.37
C LEU A 190 -10.69 0.34 -16.28
N SER A 191 -10.57 0.07 -17.58
CA SER A 191 -11.71 0.21 -18.49
C SER A 191 -12.72 -0.90 -18.22
N ILE A 192 -14.00 -0.55 -18.15
CA ILE A 192 -15.09 -1.50 -17.92
C ILE A 192 -16.23 -1.28 -18.92
N THR A 193 -16.86 -2.39 -19.33
CA THR A 193 -18.15 -2.41 -20.03
C THR A 193 -19.15 -3.20 -19.21
N ILE A 194 -20.29 -2.60 -18.87
CA ILE A 194 -21.38 -3.20 -18.09
C ILE A 194 -22.58 -3.43 -19.02
N THR A 195 -23.15 -4.63 -19.01
CA THR A 195 -24.38 -4.95 -19.77
C THR A 195 -25.54 -5.15 -18.81
N ASN A 196 -26.60 -4.33 -18.95
CA ASN A 196 -27.82 -4.45 -18.15
C ASN A 196 -28.54 -5.78 -18.46
N ALA A 197 -28.98 -6.51 -17.43
CA ALA A 197 -29.62 -7.83 -17.58
C ALA A 197 -30.99 -7.77 -18.29
N GLN A 198 -31.73 -6.69 -18.11
CA GLN A 198 -33.12 -6.53 -18.59
C GLN A 198 -33.18 -5.87 -19.97
N SER A 199 -32.38 -4.82 -20.20
CA SER A 199 -32.43 -4.02 -21.43
C SER A 199 -31.34 -4.38 -22.43
N GLY A 200 -30.30 -5.12 -22.02
CA GLY A 200 -29.12 -5.41 -22.85
C GLY A 200 -28.25 -4.18 -23.17
N VAL A 201 -28.60 -3.00 -22.64
CA VAL A 201 -27.87 -1.75 -22.87
C VAL A 201 -26.47 -1.85 -22.28
N LYS A 202 -25.47 -1.43 -23.06
CA LYS A 202 -24.07 -1.44 -22.69
C LYS A 202 -23.61 -0.06 -22.24
N THR A 203 -23.05 0.01 -21.05
CA THR A 203 -22.45 1.24 -20.50
C THR A 203 -20.95 1.05 -20.39
N LYS A 204 -20.17 2.01 -20.90
CA LYS A 204 -18.70 2.01 -20.82
C LYS A 204 -18.21 3.09 -19.87
N GLY A 205 -17.08 2.83 -19.23
CA GLY A 205 -16.47 3.81 -18.33
C GLY A 205 -15.16 3.34 -17.70
N LYS A 206 -14.77 4.05 -16.63
CA LYS A 206 -13.59 3.76 -15.81
C LYS A 206 -14.00 3.22 -14.45
N LEU A 207 -13.60 2.00 -14.17
CA LEU A 207 -13.93 1.28 -12.94
C LEU A 207 -13.16 1.88 -11.76
N LYS A 208 -13.88 2.36 -10.76
CA LYS A 208 -13.31 2.80 -9.49
C LYS A 208 -13.19 1.63 -8.51
N LEU A 209 -14.29 0.92 -8.29
CA LEU A 209 -14.33 -0.19 -7.34
C LEU A 209 -15.47 -1.16 -7.67
N ILE A 210 -15.20 -2.46 -7.56
CA ILE A 210 -16.23 -3.49 -7.43
C ILE A 210 -16.29 -3.88 -5.95
N SER A 211 -17.44 -3.68 -5.34
CA SER A 211 -17.77 -4.13 -4.00
C SER A 211 -18.73 -5.33 -4.07
N PRO A 212 -19.04 -5.99 -2.94
CA PRO A 212 -19.94 -7.16 -2.93
C PRO A 212 -21.31 -6.93 -3.59
N LYS A 213 -21.85 -5.71 -3.54
CA LYS A 213 -23.19 -5.39 -4.07
C LYS A 213 -23.19 -4.42 -5.24
N PHE A 214 -22.12 -3.68 -5.47
CA PHE A 214 -22.10 -2.57 -6.43
C PHE A 214 -20.85 -2.54 -7.30
N ILE A 215 -21.02 -1.98 -8.49
CA ILE A 215 -19.94 -1.53 -9.38
C ILE A 215 -19.95 -0.01 -9.36
N TYR A 216 -18.86 0.58 -8.87
CA TYR A 216 -18.60 2.02 -8.90
C TYR A 216 -17.72 2.35 -10.09
N PHE A 217 -18.19 3.21 -10.98
CA PHE A 217 -17.46 3.57 -12.20
C PHE A 217 -17.78 4.99 -12.63
N THR A 218 -16.86 5.61 -13.37
CA THR A 218 -17.10 6.90 -14.04
C THR A 218 -17.56 6.62 -15.47
N PRO A 219 -18.81 6.93 -15.85
CA PRO A 219 -19.30 6.74 -17.22
C PRO A 219 -18.48 7.58 -18.21
N SER A 220 -18.28 7.09 -19.44
CA SER A 220 -17.55 7.85 -20.46
C SER A 220 -18.25 9.16 -20.88
N THR A 221 -19.55 9.28 -20.63
CA THR A 221 -20.40 10.39 -21.07
C THR A 221 -20.72 11.40 -19.98
N GLU A 222 -20.44 11.09 -18.71
CA GLU A 222 -20.84 11.90 -17.56
C GLU A 222 -19.65 12.21 -16.66
N LYS A 223 -19.71 13.35 -15.96
CA LYS A 223 -18.76 13.71 -14.91
C LYS A 223 -19.30 13.21 -13.57
N GLY A 224 -18.58 12.28 -12.94
CA GLY A 224 -18.91 11.76 -11.61
C GLY A 224 -18.79 10.24 -11.52
N VAL A 225 -18.88 9.70 -10.31
CA VAL A 225 -18.94 8.26 -10.08
C VAL A 225 -20.39 7.82 -10.00
N ALA A 226 -20.79 6.93 -10.91
CA ALA A 226 -22.06 6.23 -10.87
C ALA A 226 -21.91 4.88 -10.18
N SER A 227 -22.98 4.43 -9.53
CA SER A 227 -23.06 3.10 -8.91
C SER A 227 -24.08 2.23 -9.66
N TYR A 228 -23.71 0.99 -9.94
CA TYR A 228 -24.57 -0.02 -10.54
C TYR A 228 -24.75 -1.20 -9.60
N SER A 229 -25.98 -1.59 -9.28
CA SER A 229 -26.20 -2.78 -8.45
C SER A 229 -25.92 -4.05 -9.23
N LEU A 230 -25.12 -4.96 -8.66
CA LEU A 230 -24.77 -6.25 -9.28
C LEU A 230 -25.99 -7.13 -9.55
N SER A 231 -27.10 -6.96 -8.82
CA SER A 231 -28.35 -7.68 -9.08
C SER A 231 -28.98 -7.36 -10.44
N ASN A 232 -28.64 -6.21 -11.02
CA ASN A 232 -29.18 -5.73 -12.31
C ASN A 232 -28.17 -5.90 -13.47
N VAL A 233 -26.98 -6.44 -13.21
CA VAL A 233 -25.93 -6.66 -14.21
C VAL A 233 -26.07 -8.07 -14.78
N GLY A 234 -26.21 -8.18 -16.10
CA GLY A 234 -26.18 -9.49 -16.78
C GLY A 234 -24.76 -10.03 -16.81
N TYR A 235 -23.82 -9.21 -17.30
CA TYR A 235 -22.38 -9.44 -17.21
C TYR A 235 -21.62 -8.13 -17.36
N TYR A 236 -20.36 -8.13 -16.94
CA TYR A 236 -19.43 -7.03 -17.15
C TYR A 236 -18.06 -7.56 -17.61
N VAL A 237 -17.32 -6.74 -18.34
CA VAL A 237 -15.98 -7.04 -18.83
C VAL A 237 -15.02 -5.95 -18.38
N VAL A 238 -13.93 -6.35 -17.72
CA VAL A 238 -12.85 -5.45 -17.29
C VAL A 238 -11.63 -5.70 -18.15
N ASP A 239 -11.18 -4.67 -18.86
CA ASP A 239 -9.99 -4.76 -19.70
C ASP A 239 -8.74 -4.58 -18.80
N LYS A 240 -8.05 -5.68 -18.50
CA LYS A 240 -6.72 -5.63 -17.89
C LYS A 240 -5.71 -5.26 -18.98
N LYS A 241 -5.06 -4.11 -18.84
CA LYS A 241 -3.87 -3.77 -19.62
C LYS A 241 -2.66 -4.52 -19.11
#